data_AF-A5UP78-F1
#
_entry.id   AF-A5UP78-F1
#
_cell.length_a   1.000
_cell.length_b   1.000
_cell.length_c   1.000
_cell.angle_alpha   90.00
_cell.angle_beta   90.00
_cell.angle_gamma   90.00
#
_symmetry.space_group_name_H-M   'P 1'
#
loop_
_entity.id
_entity.type
_entity.pdbx_description
1 polymer ?
#
loop_
_entity_poly.entity_id
_entity_poly.type
_entity_poly.pdbx_seq_one_letter_code
_entity_poly.pdbx_strand_id
1 'polypeptide(L)'
;MEENDIYSISAINNLIDKKISYCDDFKKIKIRGEITNFNGSYNSGHYYFSLKDKNSSISCVMFKLSTKSLDFEPKNGVDVVASGEVSFYKVRGNLQFRVRKMQEAGLGDLYIAFEKLKKKLDKEGLFKDKKVIPQYPKKIGVITSASGKAVKDIVNNIEKRWPAEIIVWNTTVQGANSTRSITKNIALANKTDVDVIIVGRGGGSTQDLWDFNKEEIVRSIANSKKPVITAIGHSTDKTLSDMVSDKVAATPTKAAELVVPNKVELNEKLKNIETRLNDLINSKLDNLTHKLNISKNNKTLKDPLSKYKNHQTNLVLLKTTAEKSLNQLIQSNELQLDNFNNSYILNNPDYILNKKVGKITLFKNELDNNMSNCLLEYENKLNLHFKNLKSMNFIESFELKKNSLNLIENNLNNSINVTLNSHIHDLEIIKNNHVFSNPCQVLDDKFVKMAQIHKSLDAEITKTLDSNENKLRILEEKLKILNPDELLEKGYVVKDPDEIRKSKAKNVIIVLFLAIVIVLLILLSLK
;
A
#
# COMPACT_ATOMS: atom_id res chain seq x y z
N MET A 1 -64.17 -61.44 -3.71
CA MET A 1 -63.47 -62.70 -3.37
C MET A 1 -64.55 -63.75 -3.36
N GLU A 2 -64.50 -64.70 -4.29
CA GLU A 2 -65.43 -65.82 -4.32
C GLU A 2 -65.13 -66.77 -3.16
N GLU A 3 -66.17 -67.47 -2.71
CA GLU A 3 -66.30 -68.07 -1.38
C GLU A 3 -65.51 -69.38 -1.17
N ASN A 4 -64.46 -69.66 -1.95
CA ASN A 4 -63.67 -70.89 -1.83
C ASN A 4 -62.20 -70.83 -2.30
N ASP A 5 -61.52 -69.68 -2.16
CA ASP A 5 -60.07 -69.63 -2.37
C ASP A 5 -59.31 -69.99 -1.07
N ILE A 6 -58.87 -71.25 -0.94
CA ILE A 6 -57.93 -71.64 0.12
C ILE A 6 -56.52 -71.15 -0.26
N TYR A 7 -56.08 -70.03 0.31
CA TYR A 7 -54.72 -69.53 0.14
C TYR A 7 -53.73 -70.31 1.00
N SER A 8 -52.58 -70.68 0.43
CA SER A 8 -51.44 -71.10 1.23
C SER A 8 -50.87 -69.92 2.02
N ILE A 9 -50.19 -70.20 3.14
CA ILE A 9 -49.56 -69.18 3.99
C ILE A 9 -48.56 -68.33 3.19
N SER A 10 -47.86 -68.93 2.24
CA SER A 10 -46.95 -68.20 1.34
C SER A 10 -47.69 -67.34 0.31
N ALA A 11 -48.83 -67.80 -0.21
CA ALA A 11 -49.64 -67.05 -1.15
C ALA A 11 -50.23 -65.78 -0.51
N ILE A 12 -50.76 -65.87 0.72
CA ILE A 12 -51.29 -64.70 1.43
C ILE A 12 -50.19 -63.70 1.81
N ASN A 13 -49.02 -64.17 2.28
CA ASN A 13 -47.89 -63.28 2.60
C ASN A 13 -47.35 -62.54 1.38
N ASN A 14 -47.33 -63.20 0.20
CA ASN A 14 -46.97 -62.55 -1.05
C ASN A 14 -48.00 -61.53 -1.51
N LEU A 15 -49.29 -61.79 -1.30
CA LEU A 15 -50.36 -60.86 -1.63
C LEU A 15 -50.28 -59.58 -0.79
N ILE A 16 -50.04 -59.72 0.52
CA ILE A 16 -49.88 -58.59 1.45
C ILE A 16 -48.66 -57.75 1.07
N ASP A 17 -47.50 -58.38 0.86
CA ASP A 17 -46.29 -57.69 0.43
C ASP A 17 -46.48 -56.93 -0.89
N LYS A 18 -47.18 -57.56 -1.85
CA LYS A 18 -47.50 -56.93 -3.13
C LYS A 18 -48.33 -55.67 -2.91
N LYS A 19 -49.43 -55.76 -2.15
CA LYS A 19 -50.31 -54.60 -1.89
C LYS A 19 -49.59 -53.45 -1.20
N ILE A 20 -48.73 -53.73 -0.23
CA ILE A 20 -47.94 -52.71 0.48
C ILE A 20 -46.91 -52.08 -0.47
N SER A 21 -46.22 -52.89 -1.26
CA SER A 21 -45.17 -52.42 -2.18
C SER A 21 -45.70 -51.55 -3.34
N TYR A 22 -46.95 -51.76 -3.77
CA TYR A 22 -47.58 -50.95 -4.82
C TYR A 22 -48.16 -49.62 -4.31
N CYS A 23 -48.31 -49.43 -3.01
CA CYS A 23 -48.84 -48.20 -2.44
C CYS A 23 -47.71 -47.17 -2.29
N ASP A 24 -47.78 -46.07 -3.05
CA ASP A 24 -46.73 -45.04 -3.04
C ASP A 24 -46.62 -44.29 -1.72
N ASP A 25 -47.73 -44.20 -0.97
CA ASP A 25 -47.76 -43.58 0.36
C ASP A 25 -46.79 -44.26 1.33
N PHE A 26 -46.54 -45.56 1.17
CA PHE A 26 -45.67 -46.35 2.05
C PHE A 26 -44.18 -46.35 1.67
N LYS A 27 -43.78 -45.71 0.56
CA LYS A 27 -42.39 -45.74 0.06
C LYS A 27 -41.48 -44.65 0.62
N LYS A 28 -42.03 -43.52 1.08
CA LYS A 28 -41.25 -42.38 1.57
C LYS A 28 -41.90 -41.74 2.79
N ILE A 29 -41.94 -42.47 3.89
CA ILE A 29 -42.55 -42.01 5.15
C ILE A 29 -41.46 -41.55 6.12
N LYS A 30 -41.80 -40.57 6.95
CA LYS A 30 -41.05 -40.22 8.15
C LYS A 30 -41.91 -40.52 9.38
N ILE A 31 -41.35 -41.26 10.33
CA ILE A 31 -41.99 -41.59 11.60
C ILE A 31 -41.13 -41.11 12.76
N ARG A 32 -41.77 -40.66 13.85
CA ARG A 32 -41.12 -40.26 15.10
C ARG A 32 -41.49 -41.24 16.19
N GLY A 33 -40.53 -41.62 17.02
CA GLY A 33 -40.79 -42.45 18.18
C GLY A 33 -39.52 -42.75 18.96
N GLU A 34 -39.72 -43.26 20.17
CA GLU A 34 -38.66 -43.69 21.05
C GLU A 34 -38.14 -45.08 20.63
N ILE A 35 -36.82 -45.21 20.54
CA ILE A 35 -36.17 -46.49 20.28
C ILE A 35 -36.37 -47.41 21.50
N THR A 36 -36.89 -48.61 21.24
CA THR A 36 -37.04 -49.69 22.21
C THR A 36 -36.53 -51.00 21.60
N ASN A 37 -36.17 -51.98 22.43
CA ASN A 37 -35.68 -53.30 21.99
C ASN A 37 -34.52 -53.24 20.98
N PHE A 38 -33.62 -52.27 21.12
CA PHE A 38 -32.47 -52.10 20.24
C PHE A 38 -31.51 -53.28 20.34
N ASN A 39 -31.21 -53.87 19.18
CA ASN A 39 -30.26 -54.95 19.00
C ASN A 39 -29.34 -54.63 17.82
N GLY A 40 -28.13 -54.15 18.15
CA GLY A 40 -27.03 -54.00 17.20
C GLY A 40 -26.22 -55.29 17.17
N SER A 41 -26.48 -56.17 16.22
CA SER A 41 -25.74 -57.44 16.13
C SER A 41 -24.35 -57.19 15.50
N TYR A 42 -23.29 -57.33 16.31
CA TYR A 42 -21.89 -57.08 15.91
C TYR A 42 -21.43 -57.86 14.66
N ASN A 43 -22.03 -59.02 14.37
CA ASN A 43 -21.62 -59.88 13.25
C ASN A 43 -22.29 -59.53 11.91
N SER A 44 -23.51 -58.97 11.89
CA SER A 44 -24.23 -58.64 10.64
C SER A 44 -24.16 -57.15 10.27
N GLY A 45 -23.93 -56.27 11.25
CA GLY A 45 -23.89 -54.82 11.07
C GLY A 45 -25.25 -54.20 10.74
N HIS A 46 -26.35 -54.93 10.92
CA HIS A 46 -27.72 -54.42 10.83
C HIS A 46 -28.24 -54.04 12.22
N TYR A 47 -29.06 -52.99 12.29
CA TYR A 47 -29.74 -52.61 13.52
C TYR A 47 -31.21 -53.03 13.44
N TYR A 48 -31.66 -53.75 14.46
CA TYR A 48 -33.04 -54.12 14.68
C TYR A 48 -33.53 -53.44 15.95
N PHE A 49 -34.66 -52.77 15.90
CA PHE A 49 -35.24 -52.06 17.04
C PHE A 49 -36.74 -51.86 16.79
N SER A 50 -37.45 -51.33 17.77
CA SER A 50 -38.83 -50.89 17.61
C SER A 50 -38.92 -49.39 17.88
N LEU A 51 -39.74 -48.69 17.11
CA LEU A 51 -40.12 -47.31 17.41
C LEU A 51 -41.48 -47.32 18.07
N LYS A 52 -41.56 -46.67 19.23
CA LYS A 52 -42.78 -46.61 20.04
C LYS A 52 -43.23 -45.15 20.23
N ASP A 53 -44.54 -44.94 20.19
CA ASP A 53 -45.20 -43.71 20.65
C ASP A 53 -46.10 -44.01 21.87
N LYS A 54 -47.00 -43.09 22.22
CA LYS A 54 -47.90 -43.27 23.37
C LYS A 54 -48.86 -44.46 23.22
N ASN A 55 -49.27 -44.79 22.01
CA ASN A 55 -50.39 -45.69 21.72
C ASN A 55 -50.01 -46.90 20.87
N SER A 56 -48.84 -46.91 20.24
CA SER A 56 -48.47 -47.86 19.19
C SER A 56 -46.97 -48.08 19.10
N SER A 57 -46.58 -49.21 18.49
CA SER A 57 -45.18 -49.52 18.21
C SER A 57 -45.03 -50.22 16.85
N ILE A 58 -43.88 -50.04 16.22
CA ILE A 58 -43.55 -50.68 14.94
C ILE A 58 -42.12 -51.22 14.93
N SER A 59 -41.97 -52.46 14.45
CA SER A 59 -40.66 -53.10 14.26
C SER A 59 -39.89 -52.38 13.15
N CYS A 60 -38.61 -52.10 13.38
CA CYS A 60 -37.74 -51.36 12.47
C CYS A 60 -36.47 -52.14 12.15
N VAL A 61 -36.01 -52.02 10.91
CA VAL A 61 -34.73 -52.57 10.46
C VAL A 61 -33.93 -51.51 9.71
N MET A 62 -32.65 -51.38 10.07
CA MET A 62 -31.70 -50.51 9.38
C MET A 62 -30.51 -51.35 8.89
N PHE A 63 -30.37 -51.41 7.57
CA PHE A 63 -29.32 -52.22 6.92
C PHE A 63 -27.94 -51.57 7.05
N LYS A 64 -26.89 -52.40 6.92
CA LYS A 64 -25.49 -52.06 7.19
C LYS A 64 -24.97 -50.87 6.39
N LEU A 65 -25.48 -50.66 5.18
CA LEU A 65 -25.10 -49.50 4.37
C LEU A 65 -25.68 -48.20 4.95
N SER A 66 -26.90 -48.24 5.44
CA SER A 66 -27.56 -47.10 6.06
C SER A 66 -27.03 -46.81 7.47
N THR A 67 -26.56 -47.82 8.20
CA THR A 67 -25.99 -47.59 9.54
C THR A 67 -24.70 -46.78 9.51
N LYS A 68 -23.95 -46.84 8.40
CA LYS A 68 -22.72 -46.05 8.23
C LYS A 68 -22.94 -44.53 8.09
N SER A 69 -24.16 -44.10 7.76
CA SER A 69 -24.50 -42.67 7.60
C SER A 69 -25.16 -42.07 8.84
N LEU A 70 -25.11 -42.78 9.99
CA LEU A 70 -25.56 -42.27 11.27
C LEU A 70 -24.46 -41.44 11.94
N ASP A 71 -24.82 -40.21 12.32
CA ASP A 71 -23.94 -39.29 13.06
C ASP A 71 -24.02 -39.50 14.59
N PHE A 72 -24.81 -40.48 15.06
CA PHE A 72 -25.01 -40.79 16.48
C PHE A 72 -25.19 -42.29 16.71
N GLU A 73 -25.00 -42.73 17.96
CA GLU A 73 -25.15 -44.13 18.35
C GLU A 73 -26.59 -44.38 18.88
N PRO A 74 -27.44 -45.11 18.13
CA PRO A 74 -28.82 -45.38 18.57
C PRO A 74 -28.85 -46.28 19.81
N LYS A 75 -29.63 -45.90 20.82
CA LYS A 75 -29.82 -46.64 22.08
C LYS A 75 -31.30 -46.64 22.49
N ASN A 76 -31.67 -47.59 23.33
CA ASN A 76 -33.01 -47.60 23.94
C ASN A 76 -33.25 -46.30 24.72
N GLY A 77 -34.45 -45.73 24.61
CA GLY A 77 -34.83 -44.48 25.27
C GLY A 77 -34.58 -43.20 24.45
N VAL A 78 -33.95 -43.31 23.28
CA VAL A 78 -33.69 -42.15 22.41
C VAL A 78 -34.89 -41.89 21.49
N ASP A 79 -35.44 -40.68 21.51
CA ASP A 79 -36.48 -40.24 20.58
C ASP A 79 -35.85 -39.87 19.24
N VAL A 80 -36.31 -40.50 18.15
CA VAL A 80 -35.72 -40.35 16.81
C VAL A 80 -36.78 -40.11 15.76
N VAL A 81 -36.40 -39.41 14.69
CA VAL A 81 -37.13 -39.32 13.44
C VAL A 81 -36.45 -40.23 12.42
N ALA A 82 -37.16 -41.28 12.00
CA ALA A 82 -36.70 -42.24 11.02
C ALA A 82 -37.42 -42.02 9.68
N SER A 83 -36.65 -41.92 8.59
CA SER A 83 -37.14 -41.83 7.22
C SER A 83 -36.92 -43.17 6.51
N GLY A 84 -37.94 -43.68 5.84
CA GLY A 84 -37.90 -45.04 5.29
C GLY A 84 -39.17 -45.43 4.56
N GLU A 85 -39.35 -46.74 4.43
CA GLU A 85 -40.50 -47.36 3.78
C GLU A 85 -41.09 -48.46 4.66
N VAL A 86 -42.41 -48.66 4.58
CA VAL A 86 -43.07 -49.81 5.20
C VAL A 86 -42.85 -51.02 4.32
N SER A 87 -42.44 -52.14 4.91
CA SER A 87 -42.15 -53.39 4.21
C SER A 87 -42.74 -54.57 4.98
N PHE A 88 -42.97 -55.69 4.29
CA PHE A 88 -43.54 -56.89 4.88
C PHE A 88 -42.52 -58.03 4.84
N TYR A 89 -42.15 -58.57 6.01
CA TYR A 89 -41.20 -59.66 6.09
C TYR A 89 -41.87 -61.02 5.87
N LYS A 90 -41.88 -61.46 4.62
CA LYS A 90 -42.59 -62.66 4.12
C LYS A 90 -42.38 -63.93 4.93
N VAL A 91 -41.18 -64.16 5.46
CA VAL A 91 -40.82 -65.39 6.17
C VAL A 91 -41.53 -65.50 7.51
N ARG A 92 -41.72 -64.38 8.23
CA ARG A 92 -42.39 -64.35 9.53
C ARG A 92 -43.77 -63.71 9.49
N GLY A 93 -44.19 -63.18 8.34
CA GLY A 93 -45.50 -62.55 8.17
C GLY A 93 -45.67 -61.23 8.93
N ASN A 94 -44.58 -60.49 9.22
CA ASN A 94 -44.63 -59.29 10.05
C ASN A 94 -44.40 -58.01 9.26
N LEU A 95 -45.14 -56.95 9.61
CA LEU A 95 -44.88 -55.59 9.15
C LEU A 95 -43.62 -55.02 9.82
N GLN A 96 -42.78 -54.35 9.03
CA GLN A 96 -41.59 -53.69 9.52
C GLN A 96 -41.32 -52.40 8.75
N PHE A 97 -40.75 -51.42 9.42
CA PHE A 97 -40.29 -50.18 8.82
C PHE A 97 -38.81 -50.26 8.48
N ARG A 98 -38.49 -50.19 7.18
CA ARG A 98 -37.11 -50.20 6.70
C ARG A 98 -36.55 -48.79 6.73
N VAL A 99 -35.67 -48.53 7.69
CA VAL A 99 -35.06 -47.22 7.92
C VAL A 99 -33.92 -46.99 6.94
N ARG A 100 -34.02 -45.88 6.19
CA ARG A 100 -32.97 -45.41 5.27
C ARG A 100 -32.12 -44.31 5.90
N LYS A 101 -32.74 -43.41 6.67
CA LYS A 101 -32.06 -42.33 7.40
C LYS A 101 -32.71 -42.18 8.77
N MET A 102 -31.92 -41.95 9.81
CA MET A 102 -32.40 -41.73 11.16
C MET A 102 -31.66 -40.54 11.76
N GLN A 103 -32.37 -39.71 12.51
CA GLN A 103 -31.85 -38.55 13.22
C GLN A 103 -32.53 -38.45 14.57
N GLU A 104 -31.85 -37.96 15.61
CA GLU A 104 -32.50 -37.69 16.90
C GLU A 104 -33.60 -36.63 16.75
N ALA A 105 -34.78 -36.89 17.30
CA ALA A 105 -35.96 -36.06 17.13
C ALA A 105 -35.79 -34.65 17.72
N GLY A 106 -34.93 -34.49 18.72
CA GLY A 106 -34.59 -33.20 19.31
C GLY A 106 -33.95 -32.20 18.34
N LEU A 107 -33.24 -32.65 17.31
CA LEU A 107 -32.54 -31.75 16.38
C LEU A 107 -33.46 -31.11 15.32
N GLY A 108 -34.53 -31.80 14.92
CA GLY A 108 -35.46 -31.32 13.89
C GLY A 108 -36.30 -30.13 14.36
N ASP A 109 -36.83 -30.20 15.58
CA ASP A 109 -37.62 -29.13 16.19
C ASP A 109 -36.77 -27.87 16.41
N LEU A 110 -35.50 -28.04 16.83
CA LEU A 110 -34.54 -26.95 16.97
C LEU A 110 -34.19 -26.32 15.60
N TYR A 111 -34.00 -27.11 14.56
CA TYR A 111 -33.73 -26.56 13.22
C TYR A 111 -34.90 -25.72 12.69
N ILE A 112 -36.14 -26.18 12.87
CA ILE A 112 -37.33 -25.41 12.49
C ILE A 112 -37.42 -24.11 13.29
N ALA A 113 -37.16 -24.17 14.61
CA ALA A 113 -37.13 -23.00 15.47
C ALA A 113 -36.03 -21.99 15.03
N PHE A 114 -34.86 -22.49 14.64
CA PHE A 114 -33.74 -21.69 14.15
C PHE A 114 -34.12 -20.94 12.87
N GLU A 115 -34.63 -21.64 11.85
CA GLU A 115 -35.01 -21.03 10.58
C GLU A 115 -36.16 -20.02 10.74
N LYS A 116 -37.12 -20.31 11.62
CA LYS A 116 -38.22 -19.37 11.95
C LYS A 116 -37.68 -18.10 12.60
N LEU A 117 -36.80 -18.23 13.59
CA LEU A 117 -36.22 -17.08 14.30
C LEU A 117 -35.27 -16.28 13.40
N LYS A 118 -34.45 -16.95 12.60
CA LYS A 118 -33.59 -16.33 11.60
C LYS A 118 -34.38 -15.42 10.65
N LYS A 119 -35.46 -15.93 10.06
CA LYS A 119 -36.33 -15.15 9.17
C LYS A 119 -36.99 -13.96 9.87
N LYS A 120 -37.36 -14.11 11.15
CA LYS A 120 -37.93 -13.02 11.96
C LYS A 120 -36.90 -11.90 12.16
N LEU A 121 -35.69 -12.24 12.63
CA LEU A 121 -34.64 -11.27 12.93
C LEU A 121 -34.04 -10.61 11.67
N ASP A 122 -34.00 -11.34 10.56
CA ASP A 122 -33.55 -10.80 9.27
C ASP A 122 -34.52 -9.74 8.73
N LYS A 123 -35.84 -9.96 8.87
CA LYS A 123 -36.87 -8.95 8.53
C LYS A 123 -36.75 -7.68 9.36
N GLU A 124 -36.33 -7.82 10.62
CA GLU A 124 -36.06 -6.68 11.51
C GLU A 124 -34.71 -6.00 11.20
N GLY A 125 -33.89 -6.56 10.31
CA GLY A 125 -32.62 -5.96 9.87
C GLY A 125 -31.45 -6.16 10.81
N LEU A 126 -31.56 -7.03 11.83
CA LEU A 126 -30.54 -7.16 12.89
C LEU A 126 -29.16 -7.62 12.38
N PHE A 127 -29.06 -8.24 11.20
CA PHE A 127 -27.82 -8.80 10.66
C PHE A 127 -26.98 -7.84 9.79
N LYS A 128 -27.43 -6.59 9.57
CA LYS A 128 -26.83 -5.69 8.57
C LYS A 128 -25.70 -4.82 9.11
N ASP A 129 -25.84 -4.31 10.33
CA ASP A 129 -24.93 -3.31 10.88
C ASP A 129 -23.80 -3.97 11.66
N LYS A 130 -22.57 -3.88 11.12
CA LYS A 130 -21.35 -4.39 11.77
C LYS A 130 -20.39 -3.26 12.11
N LYS A 131 -19.94 -3.23 13.35
CA LYS A 131 -18.98 -2.27 13.89
C LYS A 131 -17.56 -2.68 13.53
N VAL A 132 -16.72 -1.68 13.29
CA VAL A 132 -15.30 -1.91 13.03
C VAL A 132 -14.59 -2.24 14.34
N ILE A 133 -13.75 -3.28 14.33
CA ILE A 133 -12.92 -3.64 15.48
C ILE A 133 -11.74 -2.67 15.57
N PRO A 134 -11.48 -2.07 16.75
CA PRO A 134 -10.32 -1.21 16.95
C PRO A 134 -9.02 -1.92 16.60
N GLN A 135 -8.14 -1.25 15.86
CA GLN A 135 -6.85 -1.83 15.43
C GLN A 135 -5.87 -2.04 16.61
N TYR A 136 -5.97 -1.20 17.64
CA TYR A 136 -5.09 -1.19 18.82
C TYR A 136 -5.93 -1.12 20.10
N PRO A 137 -6.65 -2.19 20.47
CA PRO A 137 -7.46 -2.19 21.68
C PRO A 137 -6.55 -2.09 22.92
N LYS A 138 -6.97 -1.29 23.89
CA LYS A 138 -6.32 -1.16 25.20
C LYS A 138 -6.98 -2.06 26.24
N LYS A 139 -8.30 -2.18 26.18
CA LYS A 139 -9.10 -2.98 27.11
C LYS A 139 -10.00 -3.96 26.37
N ILE A 140 -9.84 -5.24 26.66
CA ILE A 140 -10.57 -6.33 26.00
C ILE A 140 -11.46 -7.00 27.03
N GLY A 141 -12.76 -7.01 26.76
CA GLY A 141 -13.74 -7.70 27.55
C GLY A 141 -13.89 -9.16 27.12
N VAL A 142 -13.78 -10.11 28.03
CA VAL A 142 -13.93 -11.55 27.72
C VAL A 142 -15.10 -12.12 28.52
N ILE A 143 -16.13 -12.54 27.82
CA ILE A 143 -17.35 -13.16 28.37
C ILE A 143 -17.28 -14.65 28.06
N THR A 144 -16.83 -15.42 29.04
CA THR A 144 -16.71 -16.87 28.96
C THR A 144 -16.67 -17.50 30.36
N SER A 145 -16.65 -18.83 30.45
CA SER A 145 -16.46 -19.52 31.72
C SER A 145 -15.05 -19.30 32.26
N ALA A 146 -14.93 -18.78 33.48
CA ALA A 146 -13.63 -18.49 34.11
C ALA A 146 -12.80 -19.76 34.39
N SER A 147 -13.43 -20.94 34.47
CA SER A 147 -12.74 -22.22 34.67
C SER A 147 -12.42 -22.95 33.36
N GLY A 148 -12.90 -22.46 32.21
CA GLY A 148 -12.80 -23.15 30.93
C GLY A 148 -11.45 -23.00 30.23
N LYS A 149 -11.08 -23.95 29.36
CA LYS A 149 -9.88 -23.84 28.51
C LYS A 149 -9.92 -22.60 27.60
N ALA A 150 -11.12 -22.20 27.16
CA ALA A 150 -11.31 -21.05 26.27
C ALA A 150 -10.78 -19.73 26.85
N VAL A 151 -10.96 -19.47 28.16
CA VAL A 151 -10.45 -18.22 28.76
C VAL A 151 -8.92 -18.21 28.75
N LYS A 152 -8.29 -19.34 29.09
CA LYS A 152 -6.83 -19.48 29.08
C LYS A 152 -6.28 -19.30 27.67
N ASP A 153 -6.93 -19.90 26.68
CA ASP A 153 -6.53 -19.78 25.28
C ASP A 153 -6.64 -18.32 24.79
N ILE A 154 -7.70 -17.60 25.16
CA ILE A 154 -7.87 -16.18 24.80
C ILE A 154 -6.81 -15.31 25.50
N VAL A 155 -6.68 -15.43 26.83
CA VAL A 155 -5.79 -14.59 27.64
C VAL A 155 -4.34 -14.79 27.23
N ASN A 156 -3.87 -16.04 27.15
CA ASN A 156 -2.48 -16.33 26.79
C ASN A 156 -2.12 -15.83 25.39
N ASN A 157 -3.03 -15.89 24.42
CA ASN A 157 -2.76 -15.42 23.07
C ASN A 157 -2.76 -13.90 22.97
N ILE A 158 -3.63 -13.22 23.72
CA ILE A 158 -3.63 -11.75 23.81
C ILE A 158 -2.32 -11.28 24.44
N GLU A 159 -1.96 -11.77 25.62
CA GLU A 159 -0.78 -11.33 26.37
C GLU A 159 0.53 -11.55 25.59
N LYS A 160 0.63 -12.64 24.84
CA LYS A 160 1.79 -12.92 23.97
C LYS A 160 1.91 -11.93 22.81
N ARG A 161 0.78 -11.47 22.27
CA ARG A 161 0.74 -10.67 21.03
C ARG A 161 0.69 -9.18 21.29
N TRP A 162 0.05 -8.72 22.36
CA TRP A 162 -0.27 -7.32 22.58
C TRP A 162 -0.49 -6.98 24.06
N PRO A 163 0.08 -5.88 24.57
CA PRO A 163 -0.09 -5.46 25.97
C PRO A 163 -1.44 -4.76 26.18
N ALA A 164 -2.54 -5.51 26.17
CA ALA A 164 -3.88 -5.02 26.51
C ALA A 164 -4.33 -5.54 27.88
N GLU A 165 -5.11 -4.73 28.60
CA GLU A 165 -5.79 -5.13 29.83
C GLU A 165 -6.98 -6.03 29.46
N ILE A 166 -7.11 -7.16 30.15
CA ILE A 166 -8.16 -8.15 29.88
C ILE A 166 -9.10 -8.20 31.08
N ILE A 167 -10.38 -7.89 30.84
CA ILE A 167 -11.43 -7.99 31.85
C ILE A 167 -12.25 -9.25 31.57
N VAL A 168 -12.14 -10.24 32.44
CA VAL A 168 -12.89 -11.49 32.32
C VAL A 168 -14.15 -11.43 33.16
N TRP A 169 -15.32 -11.55 32.51
CA TRP A 169 -16.57 -11.78 33.20
C TRP A 169 -16.91 -13.26 33.20
N ASN A 170 -16.83 -13.87 34.38
CA ASN A 170 -17.22 -15.26 34.56
C ASN A 170 -18.69 -15.42 34.16
N THR A 171 -18.91 -16.23 33.12
CA THR A 171 -20.21 -16.39 32.47
C THR A 171 -20.55 -17.85 32.35
N THR A 172 -21.75 -18.23 32.75
CA THR A 172 -22.30 -19.55 32.46
C THR A 172 -22.64 -19.60 30.98
N VAL A 173 -21.91 -20.39 30.20
CA VAL A 173 -22.06 -20.45 28.73
C VAL A 173 -22.89 -21.64 28.24
N GLN A 174 -23.42 -22.46 29.16
CA GLN A 174 -24.25 -23.63 28.87
C GLN A 174 -25.29 -23.87 29.97
N GLY A 175 -26.44 -24.43 29.61
CA GLY A 175 -27.50 -24.82 30.55
C GLY A 175 -28.51 -23.70 30.83
N ALA A 176 -29.52 -23.97 31.67
CA ALA A 176 -30.70 -23.12 31.84
C ALA A 176 -30.41 -21.64 32.18
N ASN A 177 -29.31 -21.36 32.89
CA ASN A 177 -28.93 -20.02 33.32
C ASN A 177 -28.03 -19.26 32.31
N SER A 178 -27.64 -19.88 31.20
CA SER A 178 -26.67 -19.32 30.26
C SER A 178 -27.15 -18.02 29.62
N THR A 179 -28.40 -17.99 29.17
CA THR A 179 -29.04 -16.84 28.51
C THR A 179 -29.00 -15.60 29.38
N ARG A 180 -29.41 -15.73 30.65
CA ARG A 180 -29.40 -14.63 31.63
C ARG A 180 -27.98 -14.20 31.98
N SER A 181 -27.05 -15.14 32.08
CA SER A 181 -25.65 -14.84 32.41
C SER A 181 -24.95 -14.07 31.29
N ILE A 182 -25.08 -14.53 30.04
CA ILE A 182 -24.47 -13.91 28.86
C ILE A 182 -25.03 -12.50 28.63
N THR A 183 -26.36 -12.33 28.61
CA THR A 183 -27.00 -11.03 28.40
C THR A 183 -26.66 -10.02 29.50
N LYS A 184 -26.65 -10.45 30.77
CA LYS A 184 -26.21 -9.61 31.90
C LYS A 184 -24.76 -9.14 31.73
N ASN A 185 -23.85 -10.03 31.36
CA ASN A 185 -22.44 -9.69 31.24
C ASN A 185 -22.16 -8.84 29.98
N ILE A 186 -22.90 -9.03 28.88
CA ILE A 186 -22.83 -8.12 27.72
C ILE A 186 -23.32 -6.72 28.12
N ALA A 187 -24.43 -6.62 28.86
CA ALA A 187 -24.93 -5.34 29.35
C ALA A 187 -23.95 -4.66 30.31
N LEU A 188 -23.27 -5.43 31.16
CA LEU A 188 -22.26 -4.92 32.08
C LEU A 188 -21.00 -4.47 31.34
N ALA A 189 -20.52 -5.24 30.37
CA ALA A 189 -19.39 -4.89 29.51
C ALA A 189 -19.63 -3.57 28.77
N ASN A 190 -20.84 -3.37 28.24
CA ASN A 190 -21.24 -2.12 27.59
C ASN A 190 -21.25 -0.87 28.51
N LYS A 191 -21.24 -1.05 29.85
CA LYS A 191 -21.11 0.04 30.82
C LYS A 191 -19.66 0.33 31.20
N THR A 192 -18.71 -0.51 30.77
CA THR A 192 -17.29 -0.33 31.03
C THR A 192 -16.58 0.34 29.85
N ASP A 193 -15.32 0.66 30.05
CA ASP A 193 -14.44 1.30 29.07
C ASP A 193 -13.74 0.29 28.14
N VAL A 194 -14.20 -0.96 28.07
CA VAL A 194 -13.68 -1.93 27.11
C VAL A 194 -13.86 -1.45 25.67
N ASP A 195 -12.86 -1.72 24.84
CA ASP A 195 -12.85 -1.34 23.42
C ASP A 195 -13.57 -2.37 22.55
N VAL A 196 -13.54 -3.64 22.97
CA VAL A 196 -14.08 -4.79 22.24
C VAL A 196 -14.46 -5.90 23.21
N ILE A 197 -15.49 -6.66 22.86
CA ILE A 197 -16.01 -7.78 23.66
C ILE A 197 -15.82 -9.08 22.88
N ILE A 198 -15.24 -10.10 23.52
CA ILE A 198 -15.19 -11.46 23.02
C ILE A 198 -16.22 -12.29 23.79
N VAL A 199 -17.18 -12.87 23.08
CA VAL A 199 -18.11 -13.87 23.63
C VAL A 199 -17.65 -15.24 23.15
N GLY A 200 -17.09 -16.02 24.06
CA GLY A 200 -16.44 -17.29 23.72
C GLY A 200 -17.03 -18.46 24.48
N ARG A 201 -17.08 -19.61 23.83
CA ARG A 201 -17.41 -20.90 24.44
C ARG A 201 -16.21 -21.85 24.29
N GLY A 202 -15.96 -22.67 25.31
CA GLY A 202 -15.06 -23.83 25.18
C GLY A 202 -15.73 -24.97 24.42
N GLY A 203 -15.05 -26.12 24.34
CA GLY A 203 -15.64 -27.34 23.76
C GLY A 203 -16.90 -27.82 24.51
N GLY A 204 -17.68 -28.68 23.86
CA GLY A 204 -18.84 -29.38 24.43
C GLY A 204 -19.81 -29.83 23.33
N SER A 205 -21.00 -30.30 23.72
CA SER A 205 -21.95 -30.91 22.78
C SER A 205 -22.62 -29.88 21.85
N THR A 206 -23.19 -30.36 20.74
CA THR A 206 -24.00 -29.55 19.83
C THR A 206 -25.29 -29.05 20.48
N GLN A 207 -25.88 -29.81 21.42
CA GLN A 207 -27.05 -29.37 22.21
C GLN A 207 -26.75 -28.06 22.97
N ASP A 208 -25.56 -27.93 23.52
CA ASP A 208 -25.15 -26.76 24.30
C ASP A 208 -24.92 -25.51 23.42
N LEU A 209 -24.75 -25.66 22.08
CA LEU A 209 -24.67 -24.51 21.16
C LEU A 209 -26.02 -23.81 21.01
N TRP A 210 -27.12 -24.51 21.29
CA TRP A 210 -28.46 -23.98 21.08
C TRP A 210 -28.75 -22.73 21.91
N ASP A 211 -28.14 -22.60 23.08
CA ASP A 211 -28.32 -21.42 23.94
C ASP A 211 -27.97 -20.12 23.21
N PHE A 212 -27.00 -20.14 22.30
CA PHE A 212 -26.57 -19.01 21.48
C PHE A 212 -27.52 -18.68 20.32
N ASN A 213 -28.55 -19.51 20.08
CA ASN A 213 -29.63 -19.21 19.14
C ASN A 213 -30.84 -18.53 19.80
N LYS A 214 -30.85 -18.34 21.12
CA LYS A 214 -31.97 -17.69 21.81
C LYS A 214 -32.03 -16.19 21.48
N GLU A 215 -33.24 -15.71 21.22
CA GLU A 215 -33.52 -14.34 20.76
C GLU A 215 -32.91 -13.27 21.69
N GLU A 216 -32.96 -13.47 23.00
CA GLU A 216 -32.40 -12.54 24.00
C GLU A 216 -30.90 -12.31 23.83
N ILE A 217 -30.12 -13.36 23.55
CA ILE A 217 -28.67 -13.26 23.36
C ILE A 217 -28.38 -12.53 22.04
N VAL A 218 -29.07 -12.93 20.97
CA VAL A 218 -28.88 -12.35 19.64
C VAL A 218 -29.17 -10.84 19.68
N ARG A 219 -30.27 -10.43 20.31
CA ARG A 219 -30.59 -9.01 20.50
C ARG A 219 -29.57 -8.29 21.38
N SER A 220 -29.08 -8.94 22.44
CA SER A 220 -28.06 -8.34 23.31
C SER A 220 -26.74 -8.10 22.57
N ILE A 221 -26.35 -8.98 21.64
CA ILE A 221 -25.14 -8.78 20.82
C ILE A 221 -25.38 -7.68 19.78
N ALA A 222 -26.50 -7.74 19.06
CA ALA A 222 -26.87 -6.73 18.05
C ALA A 222 -26.86 -5.31 18.63
N ASN A 223 -27.50 -5.14 19.79
CA ASN A 223 -27.65 -3.85 20.47
C ASN A 223 -26.43 -3.44 21.31
N SER A 224 -25.34 -4.23 21.27
CA SER A 224 -24.12 -3.88 21.98
C SER A 224 -23.54 -2.59 21.43
N LYS A 225 -23.17 -1.64 22.30
CA LYS A 225 -22.51 -0.39 21.91
C LYS A 225 -21.05 -0.62 21.52
N LYS A 226 -20.44 -1.67 22.08
CA LYS A 226 -19.07 -2.10 21.79
C LYS A 226 -19.06 -3.19 20.72
N PRO A 227 -18.03 -3.26 19.86
CA PRO A 227 -17.89 -4.34 18.89
C PRO A 227 -17.78 -5.69 19.61
N VAL A 228 -18.50 -6.69 19.12
CA VAL A 228 -18.59 -8.04 19.68
C VAL A 228 -18.07 -9.05 18.69
N ILE A 229 -17.14 -9.89 19.16
CA ILE A 229 -16.59 -11.02 18.43
C ILE A 229 -17.06 -12.30 19.08
N THR A 230 -17.64 -13.20 18.29
CA THR A 230 -18.09 -14.52 18.77
C THR A 230 -17.08 -15.60 18.46
N ALA A 231 -16.86 -16.49 19.43
CA ALA A 231 -16.00 -17.67 19.33
C ALA A 231 -16.69 -18.88 19.96
N ILE A 232 -17.80 -19.31 19.35
CA ILE A 232 -18.74 -20.27 19.97
C ILE A 232 -18.52 -21.71 19.50
N GLY A 233 -18.12 -21.96 18.24
CA GLY A 233 -18.04 -23.31 17.67
C GLY A 233 -17.14 -23.40 16.43
N HIS A 234 -16.99 -24.62 15.89
CA HIS A 234 -16.24 -24.87 14.65
C HIS A 234 -17.01 -24.39 13.42
N SER A 235 -16.33 -24.22 12.30
CA SER A 235 -16.83 -23.58 11.07
C SER A 235 -18.13 -24.15 10.47
N THR A 236 -18.57 -25.34 10.89
CA THR A 236 -19.77 -26.02 10.41
C THR A 236 -21.07 -25.58 11.11
N ASP A 237 -21.01 -25.13 12.36
CA ASP A 237 -22.19 -24.89 13.20
C ASP A 237 -22.41 -23.39 13.47
N LYS A 238 -22.86 -22.64 12.46
CA LYS A 238 -23.13 -21.20 12.61
C LYS A 238 -24.37 -20.95 13.47
N THR A 239 -24.21 -20.19 14.55
CA THR A 239 -25.31 -19.76 15.42
C THR A 239 -25.90 -18.43 14.98
N LEU A 240 -27.10 -18.08 15.45
CA LEU A 240 -27.68 -16.75 15.22
C LEU A 240 -26.84 -15.64 15.89
N SER A 241 -26.19 -15.95 17.01
CA SER A 241 -25.23 -15.04 17.64
C SER A 241 -24.02 -14.77 16.74
N ASP A 242 -23.54 -15.75 15.98
CA ASP A 242 -22.47 -15.54 14.98
C ASP A 242 -22.93 -14.72 13.79
N MET A 243 -24.20 -14.82 13.42
CA MET A 243 -24.75 -14.03 12.31
C MET A 243 -24.83 -12.54 12.65
N VAL A 244 -25.10 -12.22 13.92
CA VAL A 244 -25.30 -10.85 14.41
C VAL A 244 -24.03 -10.21 14.96
N SER A 245 -22.98 -11.00 15.19
CA SER A 245 -21.70 -10.48 15.68
C SER A 245 -20.97 -9.68 14.61
N ASP A 246 -20.15 -8.73 15.07
CA ASP A 246 -19.37 -7.88 14.18
C ASP A 246 -18.28 -8.70 13.47
N LYS A 247 -17.76 -9.73 14.15
CA LYS A 247 -16.84 -10.70 13.56
C LYS A 247 -16.98 -12.07 14.22
N VAL A 248 -16.81 -13.12 13.40
CA VAL A 248 -16.87 -14.51 13.85
C VAL A 248 -15.46 -15.09 13.83
N ALA A 249 -15.10 -15.77 14.92
CA ALA A 249 -13.87 -16.52 15.05
C ALA A 249 -14.18 -18.02 15.18
N ALA A 250 -13.46 -18.85 14.44
CA ALA A 250 -13.65 -20.31 14.47
C ALA A 250 -13.24 -20.96 15.80
N THR A 251 -12.37 -20.30 16.58
CA THR A 251 -11.89 -20.78 17.88
C THR A 251 -11.63 -19.62 18.83
N PRO A 252 -11.65 -19.84 20.16
CA PRO A 252 -11.23 -18.85 21.15
C PRO A 252 -9.84 -18.28 20.87
N THR A 253 -8.87 -19.13 20.47
CA THR A 253 -7.54 -18.70 20.03
C THR A 253 -7.61 -17.75 18.85
N LYS A 254 -8.42 -18.07 17.82
CA LYS A 254 -8.53 -17.21 16.65
C LYS A 254 -9.21 -15.88 16.98
N ALA A 255 -10.14 -15.85 17.95
CA ALA A 255 -10.71 -14.60 18.43
C ALA A 255 -9.65 -13.68 19.03
N ALA A 256 -8.76 -14.21 19.87
CA ALA A 256 -7.64 -13.44 20.39
C ALA A 256 -6.78 -12.85 19.27
N GLU A 257 -6.40 -13.65 18.27
CA GLU A 257 -5.61 -13.17 17.12
C GLU A 257 -6.31 -12.11 16.27
N LEU A 258 -7.64 -12.15 16.20
CA LEU A 258 -8.44 -11.19 15.43
C LEU A 258 -8.65 -9.87 16.17
N VAL A 259 -8.62 -9.89 17.51
CA VAL A 259 -8.76 -8.70 18.34
C VAL A 259 -7.48 -7.89 18.40
N VAL A 260 -6.33 -8.56 18.56
CA VAL A 260 -5.06 -7.87 18.80
C VAL A 260 -4.08 -7.95 17.65
N PRO A 261 -3.33 -6.87 17.39
CA PRO A 261 -2.25 -6.90 16.41
C PRO A 261 -1.06 -7.71 16.94
N ASN A 262 -0.14 -8.06 16.05
CA ASN A 262 1.08 -8.78 16.42
C ASN A 262 2.21 -7.78 16.74
N LYS A 263 2.63 -7.72 18.01
CA LYS A 263 3.76 -6.88 18.45
C LYS A 263 5.06 -7.16 17.70
N VAL A 264 5.35 -8.43 17.34
CA VAL A 264 6.57 -8.79 16.61
C VAL A 264 6.56 -8.16 15.22
N GLU A 265 5.46 -8.31 14.49
CA GLU A 265 5.30 -7.73 13.15
C GLU A 265 5.35 -6.19 13.18
N LEU A 266 4.78 -5.56 14.21
CA LEU A 266 4.86 -4.11 14.39
C LEU A 266 6.28 -3.63 14.66
N ASN A 267 7.03 -4.33 15.52
CA ASN A 267 8.43 -4.01 15.80
C ASN A 267 9.31 -4.19 14.56
N GLU A 268 9.08 -5.24 13.76
CA GLU A 268 9.77 -5.43 12.48
C GLU A 268 9.46 -4.29 11.50
N LYS A 269 8.19 -3.87 11.41
CA LYS A 269 7.80 -2.71 10.59
C LYS A 269 8.49 -1.43 11.06
N LEU A 270 8.55 -1.17 12.36
CA LEU A 270 9.24 -0.01 12.92
C LEU A 270 10.74 -0.05 12.59
N LYS A 271 11.39 -1.19 12.76
CA LYS A 271 12.81 -1.38 12.43
C LYS A 271 13.10 -1.17 10.94
N ASN A 272 12.21 -1.64 10.07
CA ASN A 272 12.33 -1.41 8.62
C ASN A 272 12.19 0.07 8.26
N ILE A 273 11.26 0.78 8.91
CA ILE A 273 11.08 2.22 8.73
C ILE A 273 12.32 2.98 9.21
N GLU A 274 12.87 2.62 10.37
CA GLU A 274 14.10 3.18 10.93
C GLU A 274 15.30 2.97 9.99
N THR A 275 15.49 1.75 9.49
CA THR A 275 16.58 1.42 8.55
C THR A 275 16.47 2.25 7.28
N ARG A 276 15.26 2.34 6.70
CA ARG A 276 15.01 3.14 5.50
C ARG A 276 15.22 4.64 5.73
N LEU A 277 14.86 5.15 6.91
CA LEU A 277 15.14 6.54 7.28
C LEU A 277 16.64 6.80 7.34
N ASN A 278 17.39 5.92 8.01
CA ASN A 278 18.84 6.03 8.10
C ASN A 278 19.51 5.98 6.72
N ASP A 279 19.07 5.09 5.83
CA ASP A 279 19.58 5.00 4.46
C ASP A 279 19.33 6.28 3.66
N LEU A 280 18.14 6.88 3.79
CA LEU A 280 17.81 8.14 3.14
C LEU A 280 18.63 9.31 3.68
N ILE A 281 18.85 9.35 4.99
CA ILE A 281 19.68 10.37 5.65
C ILE A 281 21.13 10.23 5.16
N ASN A 282 21.71 9.04 5.19
CA ASN A 282 23.08 8.77 4.73
C ASN A 282 23.25 9.12 3.25
N SER A 283 22.31 8.69 2.40
CA SER A 283 22.31 9.03 0.98
C SER A 283 22.24 10.54 0.73
N LYS A 284 21.52 11.28 1.58
CA LYS A 284 21.45 12.75 1.49
C LYS A 284 22.76 13.39 1.93
N LEU A 285 23.36 12.92 3.02
CA LEU A 285 24.65 13.38 3.53
C LEU A 285 25.77 13.13 2.52
N ASP A 286 25.81 11.95 1.90
CA ASP A 286 26.80 11.60 0.88
C ASP A 286 26.68 12.51 -0.33
N ASN A 287 25.46 12.75 -0.81
CA ASN A 287 25.22 13.67 -1.92
C ASN A 287 25.64 15.11 -1.62
N LEU A 288 25.38 15.59 -0.41
CA LEU A 288 25.80 16.93 0.03
C LEU A 288 27.32 17.02 0.15
N THR A 289 27.94 16.01 0.75
CA THR A 289 29.40 15.89 0.88
C THR A 289 30.08 15.85 -0.48
N HIS A 290 29.54 15.10 -1.43
CA HIS A 290 30.02 15.04 -2.80
C HIS A 290 29.91 16.39 -3.51
N LYS A 291 28.76 17.09 -3.40
CA LYS A 291 28.59 18.45 -3.94
C LYS A 291 29.56 19.45 -3.32
N LEU A 292 29.84 19.32 -2.03
CA LEU A 292 30.79 20.15 -1.31
C LEU A 292 32.22 19.88 -1.80
N ASN A 293 32.60 18.61 -1.97
CA ASN A 293 33.90 18.22 -2.50
C ASN A 293 34.10 18.67 -3.95
N ILE A 294 33.09 18.57 -4.81
CA ILE A 294 33.13 19.14 -6.18
C ILE A 294 33.35 20.65 -6.11
N SER A 295 32.60 21.36 -5.26
CA SER A 295 32.72 22.81 -5.12
C SER A 295 34.11 23.20 -4.61
N LYS A 296 34.64 22.48 -3.60
CA LYS A 296 35.97 22.67 -3.03
C LYS A 296 37.09 22.38 -4.03
N ASN A 297 36.92 21.37 -4.88
CA ASN A 297 37.89 20.97 -5.90
C ASN A 297 37.69 21.64 -7.26
N ASN A 298 36.70 22.53 -7.39
CA ASN A 298 36.51 23.29 -8.60
C ASN A 298 37.72 24.22 -8.81
N LYS A 299 38.47 23.99 -9.91
CA LYS A 299 39.67 24.76 -10.28
C LYS A 299 39.38 26.27 -10.35
N THR A 300 38.15 26.66 -10.70
CA THR A 300 37.73 28.06 -10.78
C THR A 300 37.65 28.76 -9.41
N LEU A 301 37.43 28.01 -8.33
CA LEU A 301 37.43 28.52 -6.95
C LEU A 301 38.83 28.46 -6.31
N LYS A 302 39.70 27.53 -6.73
CA LYS A 302 41.09 27.42 -6.24
C LYS A 302 42.05 28.41 -6.92
N ASP A 303 41.82 28.75 -8.18
CA ASP A 303 42.59 29.76 -8.92
C ASP A 303 41.68 30.56 -9.87
N PRO A 304 40.94 31.55 -9.35
CA PRO A 304 40.07 32.41 -10.15
C PRO A 304 40.84 33.21 -11.22
N LEU A 305 42.11 33.56 -10.92
CA LEU A 305 43.00 34.33 -11.79
C LEU A 305 43.48 33.49 -12.98
N SER A 306 43.60 32.17 -12.86
CA SER A 306 43.92 31.28 -13.98
C SER A 306 42.92 31.39 -15.12
N LYS A 307 41.61 31.44 -14.83
CA LYS A 307 40.58 31.52 -15.88
C LYS A 307 40.62 32.88 -16.58
N TYR A 308 40.79 33.96 -15.81
CA TYR A 308 41.00 35.30 -16.34
C TYR A 308 42.28 35.40 -17.21
N LYS A 309 43.41 34.87 -16.73
CA LYS A 309 44.68 34.82 -17.47
C LYS A 309 44.55 34.02 -18.77
N ASN A 310 43.86 32.88 -18.77
CA ASN A 310 43.65 32.10 -19.99
C ASN A 310 42.81 32.85 -21.02
N HIS A 311 41.76 33.57 -20.60
CA HIS A 311 40.99 34.42 -21.51
C HIS A 311 41.79 35.62 -22.02
N GLN A 312 42.65 36.21 -21.19
CA GLN A 312 43.57 37.28 -21.60
C GLN A 312 44.59 36.78 -22.63
N THR A 313 45.20 35.60 -22.41
CA THR A 313 46.13 34.98 -23.35
C THR A 313 45.44 34.62 -24.68
N ASN A 314 44.21 34.09 -24.63
CA ASN A 314 43.43 33.78 -25.82
C ASN A 314 43.08 35.04 -26.62
N LEU A 315 42.74 36.15 -25.95
CA LEU A 315 42.52 37.44 -26.62
C LEU A 315 43.77 37.94 -27.32
N VAL A 316 44.93 37.86 -26.68
CA VAL A 316 46.22 38.23 -27.28
C VAL A 316 46.54 37.33 -28.48
N LEU A 317 46.28 36.02 -28.38
CA LEU A 317 46.48 35.08 -29.48
C LEU A 317 45.54 35.36 -30.67
N LEU A 318 44.26 35.63 -30.40
CA LEU A 318 43.28 35.98 -31.43
C LEU A 318 43.66 37.30 -32.13
N LYS A 319 44.09 38.31 -31.37
CA LYS A 319 44.55 39.58 -31.91
C LYS A 319 45.76 39.41 -32.83
N THR A 320 46.78 38.70 -32.36
CA THR A 320 48.01 38.46 -33.14
C THR A 320 47.72 37.61 -34.39
N THR A 321 46.81 36.64 -34.31
CA THR A 321 46.39 35.84 -35.47
C THR A 321 45.64 36.71 -36.50
N ALA A 322 44.73 37.58 -36.05
CA ALA A 322 44.01 38.50 -36.92
C ALA A 322 44.94 39.51 -37.60
N GLU A 323 45.86 40.13 -36.87
CA GLU A 323 46.87 41.06 -37.41
C GLU A 323 47.76 40.38 -38.46
N LYS A 324 48.17 39.14 -38.20
CA LYS A 324 48.96 38.35 -39.16
C LYS A 324 48.19 38.06 -40.43
N SER A 325 46.93 37.63 -40.32
CA SER A 325 46.06 37.39 -41.48
C SER A 325 45.79 38.67 -42.28
N LEU A 326 45.60 39.81 -41.60
CA LEU A 326 45.42 41.12 -42.25
C LEU A 326 46.68 41.51 -43.04
N ASN A 327 47.85 41.43 -42.41
CA ASN A 327 49.12 41.77 -43.07
C ASN A 327 49.41 40.86 -44.27
N GLN A 328 49.10 39.56 -44.17
CA GLN A 328 49.21 38.63 -45.31
C GLN A 328 48.27 39.01 -46.46
N LEU A 329 47.05 39.45 -46.14
CA LEU A 329 46.07 39.85 -47.14
C LEU A 329 46.49 41.15 -47.83
N ILE A 330 46.95 42.15 -47.07
CA ILE A 330 47.51 43.41 -47.59
C ILE A 330 48.70 43.10 -48.49
N GLN A 331 49.69 42.36 -48.00
CA GLN A 331 50.89 42.02 -48.76
C GLN A 331 50.56 41.26 -50.06
N SER A 332 49.61 40.31 -50.02
CA SER A 332 49.18 39.60 -51.23
C SER A 332 48.53 40.50 -52.27
N ASN A 333 47.77 41.51 -51.82
CA ASN A 333 47.11 42.47 -52.70
C ASN A 333 48.09 43.55 -53.20
N GLU A 334 49.05 43.99 -52.39
CA GLU A 334 50.16 44.86 -52.80
C GLU A 334 51.00 44.17 -53.87
N LEU A 335 51.35 42.90 -53.69
CA LEU A 335 52.05 42.11 -54.71
C LEU A 335 51.23 41.98 -56.00
N GLN A 336 49.91 41.81 -55.90
CA GLN A 336 49.05 41.86 -57.09
C GLN A 336 49.08 43.24 -57.74
N LEU A 337 49.00 44.32 -56.95
CA LEU A 337 49.07 45.70 -57.42
C LEU A 337 50.40 46.00 -58.12
N ASP A 338 51.51 45.55 -57.55
CA ASP A 338 52.85 45.68 -58.11
C ASP A 338 53.00 44.86 -59.39
N ASN A 339 52.41 43.66 -59.46
CA ASN A 339 52.36 42.89 -60.70
C ASN A 339 51.51 43.59 -61.78
N PHE A 340 50.43 44.28 -61.40
CA PHE A 340 49.67 45.12 -62.34
C PHE A 340 50.48 46.35 -62.78
N ASN A 341 51.12 47.06 -61.84
CA ASN A 341 51.96 48.23 -62.10
C ASN A 341 53.19 47.88 -62.94
N ASN A 342 53.80 46.70 -62.74
CA ASN A 342 54.97 46.23 -63.49
C ASN A 342 54.60 45.37 -64.71
N SER A 343 53.31 45.22 -65.01
CA SER A 343 52.86 44.53 -66.22
C SER A 343 53.41 45.27 -67.43
N TYR A 344 54.28 44.58 -68.19
CA TYR A 344 54.93 45.10 -69.39
C TYR A 344 53.91 45.67 -70.43
N ILE A 345 52.67 45.18 -70.37
CA ILE A 345 51.54 45.59 -71.22
C ILE A 345 51.03 46.98 -70.85
N LEU A 346 51.05 47.36 -69.57
CA LEU A 346 50.55 48.65 -69.07
C LEU A 346 51.60 49.76 -69.19
N ASN A 347 52.90 49.44 -69.04
CA ASN A 347 53.97 50.44 -69.02
C ASN A 347 54.60 50.76 -70.39
N ASN A 348 54.35 49.96 -71.44
CA ASN A 348 54.85 50.26 -72.80
C ASN A 348 53.75 50.12 -73.88
N PRO A 349 52.62 50.87 -73.80
CA PRO A 349 51.55 50.78 -74.81
C PRO A 349 52.06 51.15 -76.21
N ASP A 350 52.91 52.18 -76.31
CA ASP A 350 53.43 52.71 -77.57
C ASP A 350 54.36 51.74 -78.30
N TYR A 351 55.06 50.86 -77.59
CA TYR A 351 55.93 49.84 -78.21
C TYR A 351 55.09 48.75 -78.90
N ILE A 352 54.02 48.30 -78.26
CA ILE A 352 53.07 47.34 -78.84
C ILE A 352 52.31 48.00 -80.00
N LEU A 353 51.91 49.26 -79.82
CA LEU A 353 51.24 50.07 -80.84
C LEU A 353 52.13 50.24 -82.07
N ASN A 354 53.39 50.65 -81.92
CA ASN A 354 54.33 50.83 -83.04
C ASN A 354 54.68 49.53 -83.75
N LYS A 355 54.82 48.42 -83.03
CA LYS A 355 55.07 47.10 -83.64
C LYS A 355 53.85 46.57 -84.42
N LYS A 356 52.64 46.83 -83.92
CA LYS A 356 51.38 46.47 -84.61
C LYS A 356 51.10 47.43 -85.77
N VAL A 357 51.31 48.74 -85.61
CA VAL A 357 51.20 49.77 -86.64
C VAL A 357 52.20 49.50 -87.77
N GLY A 358 53.45 49.15 -87.47
CA GLY A 358 54.46 48.79 -88.47
C GLY A 358 54.10 47.54 -89.30
N LYS A 359 53.46 46.54 -88.68
CA LYS A 359 52.88 45.41 -89.42
C LYS A 359 51.67 45.83 -90.25
N ILE A 360 50.84 46.74 -89.73
CA ILE A 360 49.67 47.27 -90.43
C ILE A 360 50.07 48.14 -91.61
N THR A 361 51.15 48.94 -91.57
CA THR A 361 51.63 49.71 -92.74
C THR A 361 52.17 48.83 -93.84
N LEU A 362 52.86 47.74 -93.51
CA LEU A 362 53.27 46.73 -94.49
C LEU A 362 52.04 46.06 -95.14
N PHE A 363 51.05 45.66 -94.33
CA PHE A 363 49.78 45.14 -94.84
C PHE A 363 48.94 46.20 -95.58
N LYS A 364 49.08 47.49 -95.26
CA LYS A 364 48.37 48.62 -95.88
C LYS A 364 48.90 48.91 -97.29
N ASN A 365 50.22 48.81 -97.49
CA ASN A 365 50.83 48.89 -98.82
C ASN A 365 50.44 47.70 -99.72
N GLU A 366 50.22 46.52 -99.14
CA GLU A 366 49.64 45.35 -99.86
C GLU A 366 48.14 45.54 -100.15
N LEU A 367 47.45 46.34 -99.34
CA LEU A 367 46.02 46.65 -99.46
C LEU A 367 45.72 47.68 -100.55
N ASP A 368 46.55 48.69 -100.75
CA ASP A 368 46.28 49.77 -101.72
C ASP A 368 46.10 49.25 -103.17
N ASN A 369 46.73 48.12 -103.52
CA ASN A 369 46.60 47.47 -104.83
C ASN A 369 45.36 46.57 -104.97
N ASN A 370 44.84 46.00 -103.88
CA ASN A 370 43.56 45.28 -103.88
C ASN A 370 42.36 46.19 -103.57
N MET A 371 42.66 47.48 -103.44
CA MET A 371 41.96 48.58 -104.09
C MET A 371 40.47 48.64 -103.78
N SER A 372 40.17 49.59 -102.90
CA SER A 372 39.04 50.52 -102.96
C SER A 372 37.61 49.96 -102.92
N ASN A 373 37.38 48.68 -103.20
CA ASN A 373 36.04 48.09 -103.23
C ASN A 373 35.67 47.41 -101.90
N CYS A 374 36.64 46.97 -101.11
CA CYS A 374 36.38 46.47 -99.74
C CYS A 374 36.33 47.61 -98.68
N LEU A 375 36.81 48.81 -99.03
CA LEU A 375 36.95 49.96 -98.13
C LEU A 375 35.59 50.50 -97.63
N LEU A 376 34.51 50.31 -98.39
CA LEU A 376 33.15 50.69 -97.97
C LEU A 376 32.57 49.74 -96.90
N GLU A 377 33.02 48.48 -96.85
CA GLU A 377 32.61 47.51 -95.81
C GLU A 377 33.44 47.64 -94.52
N TYR A 378 34.70 48.07 -94.61
CA TYR A 378 35.56 48.24 -93.44
C TYR A 378 35.30 49.53 -92.66
N GLU A 379 34.86 50.62 -93.30
CA GLU A 379 34.44 51.85 -92.59
C GLU A 379 33.28 51.58 -91.60
N ASN A 380 32.36 50.70 -91.96
CA ASN A 380 31.25 50.31 -91.07
C ASN A 380 31.71 49.41 -89.90
N LYS A 381 32.74 48.58 -90.09
CA LYS A 381 33.36 47.80 -88.99
C LYS A 381 34.25 48.65 -88.08
N LEU A 382 34.86 49.71 -88.61
CA LEU A 382 35.72 50.64 -87.85
C LEU A 382 34.91 51.47 -86.84
N ASN A 383 33.71 51.92 -87.20
CA ASN A 383 32.82 52.65 -86.29
C ASN A 383 32.28 51.79 -85.13
N LEU A 384 32.08 50.48 -85.35
CA LEU A 384 31.73 49.52 -84.31
C LEU A 384 32.89 49.25 -83.34
N HIS A 385 34.13 49.22 -83.82
CA HIS A 385 35.32 49.07 -82.97
C HIS A 385 35.69 50.35 -82.19
N PHE A 386 35.44 51.53 -82.74
CA PHE A 386 35.67 52.80 -82.04
C PHE A 386 34.77 52.96 -80.80
N LYS A 387 33.55 52.41 -80.86
CA LYS A 387 32.60 52.41 -79.73
C LYS A 387 32.97 51.42 -78.62
N ASN A 388 33.66 50.33 -78.95
CA ASN A 388 34.11 49.29 -78.00
C ASN A 388 35.47 49.58 -77.33
N LEU A 389 36.23 50.58 -77.79
CA LEU A 389 37.55 50.92 -77.22
C LEU A 389 37.51 52.01 -76.13
N LYS A 390 36.39 52.76 -76.00
CA LYS A 390 36.17 53.68 -74.87
C LYS A 390 35.72 53.00 -73.57
N SER A 391 35.43 51.69 -73.59
CA SER A 391 34.94 50.94 -72.42
C SER A 391 36.02 50.20 -71.62
N MET A 392 37.31 50.46 -71.84
CA MET A 392 38.37 50.01 -70.93
C MET A 392 38.79 51.13 -69.98
N ASN A 393 37.90 51.42 -69.03
CA ASN A 393 38.16 52.29 -67.88
C ASN A 393 39.04 51.54 -66.85
N PHE A 394 40.34 51.45 -67.12
CA PHE A 394 41.31 50.83 -66.19
C PHE A 394 41.46 51.62 -64.87
N ILE A 395 41.20 52.93 -64.88
CA ILE A 395 41.21 53.76 -63.67
C ILE A 395 40.02 53.42 -62.77
N GLU A 396 38.85 53.17 -63.36
CA GLU A 396 37.63 52.83 -62.63
C GLU A 396 37.73 51.41 -62.04
N SER A 397 38.36 50.44 -62.74
CA SER A 397 38.62 49.11 -62.18
C SER A 397 39.65 49.12 -61.05
N PHE A 398 40.66 50.00 -61.12
CA PHE A 398 41.64 50.21 -60.06
C PHE A 398 41.02 50.89 -58.82
N GLU A 399 40.24 51.95 -59.02
CA GLU A 399 39.50 52.60 -57.93
C GLU A 399 38.47 51.66 -57.30
N LEU A 400 37.76 50.85 -58.10
CA LEU A 400 36.85 49.84 -57.57
C LEU A 400 37.58 48.78 -56.74
N LYS A 401 38.78 48.35 -57.16
CA LYS A 401 39.59 47.40 -56.38
C LYS A 401 40.11 48.03 -55.09
N LYS A 402 40.59 49.28 -55.15
CA LYS A 402 41.03 50.07 -53.97
C LYS A 402 39.88 50.33 -52.99
N ASN A 403 38.71 50.70 -53.49
CA ASN A 403 37.51 50.88 -52.69
C ASN A 403 37.01 49.56 -52.11
N SER A 404 37.11 48.45 -52.84
CA SER A 404 36.81 47.12 -52.30
C SER A 404 37.78 46.71 -51.19
N LEU A 405 39.06 47.08 -51.32
CA LEU A 405 40.08 46.84 -50.30
C LEU A 405 39.77 47.65 -49.03
N ASN A 406 39.48 48.94 -49.18
CA ASN A 406 39.08 49.82 -48.07
C ASN A 406 37.78 49.35 -47.40
N LEU A 407 36.81 48.85 -48.18
CA LEU A 407 35.54 48.33 -47.65
C LEU A 407 35.78 47.02 -46.87
N ILE A 408 36.62 46.12 -47.37
CA ILE A 408 36.99 44.88 -46.69
C ILE A 408 37.79 45.19 -45.42
N GLU A 409 38.74 46.14 -45.47
CA GLU A 409 39.50 46.60 -44.31
C GLU A 409 38.58 47.21 -43.24
N ASN A 410 37.66 48.09 -43.63
CA ASN A 410 36.68 48.67 -42.70
C ASN A 410 35.72 47.62 -42.13
N ASN A 411 35.26 46.66 -42.94
CA ASN A 411 34.39 45.59 -42.47
C ASN A 411 35.12 44.62 -41.53
N LEU A 412 36.39 44.31 -41.80
CA LEU A 412 37.22 43.51 -40.91
C LEU A 412 37.52 44.26 -39.62
N ASN A 413 37.92 45.53 -39.69
CA ASN A 413 38.16 46.36 -38.51
C ASN A 413 36.89 46.50 -37.66
N ASN A 414 35.72 46.69 -38.28
CA ASN A 414 34.45 46.70 -37.57
C ASN A 414 34.11 45.34 -36.95
N SER A 415 34.30 44.24 -37.68
CA SER A 415 34.05 42.89 -37.16
C SER A 415 34.99 42.53 -35.99
N ILE A 416 36.27 42.87 -36.12
CA ILE A 416 37.28 42.71 -35.08
C ILE A 416 36.90 43.57 -33.87
N ASN A 417 36.56 44.84 -34.06
CA ASN A 417 36.20 45.74 -32.96
C ASN A 417 34.90 45.30 -32.27
N VAL A 418 33.89 44.82 -33.00
CA VAL A 418 32.65 44.28 -32.43
C VAL A 418 32.94 43.03 -31.59
N THR A 419 33.77 42.12 -32.11
CA THR A 419 34.15 40.88 -31.40
C THR A 419 35.01 41.19 -30.17
N LEU A 420 35.95 42.13 -30.29
CA LEU A 420 36.84 42.56 -29.21
C LEU A 420 36.07 43.27 -28.10
N ASN A 421 35.16 44.18 -28.47
CA ASN A 421 34.29 44.88 -27.51
C ASN A 421 33.32 43.91 -26.82
N SER A 422 32.80 42.90 -27.53
CA SER A 422 32.00 41.83 -26.91
C SER A 422 32.81 41.07 -25.86
N HIS A 423 34.04 40.65 -26.17
CA HIS A 423 34.86 39.92 -25.21
C HIS A 423 35.37 40.79 -24.06
N ILE A 424 35.63 42.09 -24.28
CA ILE A 424 35.93 43.05 -23.21
C ILE A 424 34.71 43.20 -22.29
N HIS A 425 33.51 43.31 -22.85
CA HIS A 425 32.26 43.38 -22.08
C HIS A 425 32.01 42.10 -21.28
N ASP A 426 32.22 40.92 -21.88
CA ASP A 426 32.15 39.64 -21.18
C ASP A 426 33.16 39.56 -20.03
N LEU A 427 34.38 40.08 -20.23
CA LEU A 427 35.40 40.18 -19.18
C LEU A 427 35.00 41.15 -18.06
N GLU A 428 34.36 42.27 -18.37
CA GLU A 428 33.82 43.20 -17.36
C GLU A 428 32.68 42.57 -16.57
N ILE A 429 31.78 41.84 -17.22
CA ILE A 429 30.70 41.09 -16.56
C ILE A 429 31.30 40.03 -15.62
N ILE A 430 32.31 39.28 -16.06
CA ILE A 430 32.97 38.26 -15.25
C ILE A 430 33.75 38.90 -14.07
N LYS A 431 34.40 40.04 -14.29
CA LYS A 431 35.12 40.80 -13.26
C LYS A 431 34.19 41.35 -12.18
N ASN A 432 32.99 41.80 -12.58
CA ASN A 432 31.99 42.39 -11.68
C ASN A 432 31.02 41.35 -11.09
N ASN A 433 31.18 40.08 -11.44
CA ASN A 433 30.33 39.00 -10.93
C ASN A 433 30.69 38.72 -9.45
N HIS A 434 29.67 38.83 -8.58
CA HIS A 434 29.78 38.76 -7.12
C HIS A 434 30.51 37.50 -6.60
N VAL A 435 30.48 36.41 -7.37
CA VAL A 435 31.17 35.14 -7.05
C VAL A 435 32.70 35.27 -7.15
N PHE A 436 33.19 36.14 -8.02
CA PHE A 436 34.62 36.34 -8.28
C PHE A 436 35.21 37.51 -7.49
N SER A 437 34.40 38.52 -7.14
CA SER A 437 34.82 39.65 -6.32
C SER A 437 34.94 39.30 -4.83
N ASN A 438 34.03 38.48 -4.29
CA ASN A 438 34.04 38.04 -2.88
C ASN A 438 33.88 36.52 -2.72
N PRO A 439 34.80 35.70 -3.26
CA PRO A 439 34.70 34.23 -3.23
C PRO A 439 34.68 33.65 -1.81
N CYS A 440 35.43 34.25 -0.88
CA CYS A 440 35.40 33.86 0.53
C CYS A 440 34.03 34.14 1.15
N GLN A 441 33.40 35.28 0.85
CA GLN A 441 32.10 35.66 1.38
C GLN A 441 30.96 34.77 0.86
N VAL A 442 31.03 34.30 -0.40
CA VAL A 442 30.05 33.34 -0.94
C VAL A 442 30.21 31.94 -0.33
N LEU A 443 31.45 31.55 -0.01
CA LEU A 443 31.72 30.33 0.76
C LEU A 443 31.25 30.49 2.21
N ASP A 444 31.54 31.62 2.84
CA ASP A 444 31.09 31.94 4.20
C ASP A 444 29.57 32.01 4.27
N ASP A 445 28.87 32.63 3.31
CA ASP A 445 27.41 32.66 3.25
C ASP A 445 26.82 31.26 3.08
N LYS A 446 27.49 30.38 2.32
CA LYS A 446 27.08 28.97 2.18
C LYS A 446 27.40 28.17 3.44
N PHE A 447 28.52 28.42 4.12
CA PHE A 447 28.86 27.82 5.41
C PHE A 447 27.93 28.31 6.50
N VAL A 448 27.54 29.59 6.50
CA VAL A 448 26.56 30.20 7.40
C VAL A 448 25.18 29.62 7.13
N LYS A 449 24.75 29.47 5.85
CA LYS A 449 23.50 28.78 5.51
C LYS A 449 23.53 27.30 5.91
N MET A 450 24.65 26.62 5.69
CA MET A 450 24.80 25.22 6.08
C MET A 450 24.81 25.06 7.60
N ALA A 451 25.49 25.95 8.32
CA ALA A 451 25.50 26.00 9.78
C ALA A 451 24.13 26.40 10.34
N GLN A 452 23.38 27.28 9.66
CA GLN A 452 21.99 27.59 10.02
C GLN A 452 21.06 26.42 9.79
N ILE A 453 21.21 25.69 8.68
CA ILE A 453 20.42 24.49 8.41
C ILE A 453 20.78 23.39 9.40
N HIS A 454 22.07 23.15 9.67
CA HIS A 454 22.51 22.21 10.69
C HIS A 454 22.00 22.61 12.08
N LYS A 455 22.18 23.87 12.48
CA LYS A 455 21.68 24.38 13.76
C LYS A 455 20.17 24.31 13.86
N SER A 456 19.44 24.56 12.78
CA SER A 456 17.97 24.45 12.75
C SER A 456 17.53 22.99 12.78
N LEU A 457 18.25 22.09 12.12
CA LEU A 457 17.96 20.66 12.10
C LEU A 457 18.30 20.03 13.46
N ASP A 458 19.46 20.35 14.02
CA ASP A 458 19.88 19.96 15.36
C ASP A 458 18.93 20.52 16.40
N ALA A 459 18.50 21.79 16.29
CA ALA A 459 17.50 22.38 17.17
C ALA A 459 16.15 21.67 17.04
N GLU A 460 15.72 21.29 15.85
CA GLU A 460 14.45 20.58 15.67
C GLU A 460 14.54 19.12 16.18
N ILE A 461 15.68 18.46 15.97
CA ILE A 461 15.97 17.12 16.49
C ILE A 461 16.05 17.14 18.02
N THR A 462 16.82 18.05 18.62
CA THR A 462 16.89 18.22 20.08
C THR A 462 15.54 18.62 20.64
N LYS A 463 14.80 19.53 20.02
CA LYS A 463 13.45 19.88 20.47
C LYS A 463 12.49 18.68 20.41
N THR A 464 12.62 17.82 19.40
CA THR A 464 11.79 16.60 19.28
C THR A 464 12.23 15.54 20.30
N LEU A 465 13.54 15.38 20.52
CA LEU A 465 14.11 14.48 21.52
C LEU A 465 13.80 14.96 22.94
N ASP A 466 14.08 16.21 23.30
CA ASP A 466 13.77 16.83 24.59
C ASP A 466 12.28 16.82 24.88
N SER A 467 11.44 17.02 23.85
CA SER A 467 9.98 16.87 24.00
C SER A 467 9.66 15.44 24.40
N ASN A 468 10.12 14.45 23.63
CA ASN A 468 9.85 13.04 23.89
C ASN A 468 10.48 12.51 25.19
N GLU A 469 11.68 12.98 25.53
CA GLU A 469 12.42 12.65 26.74
C GLU A 469 11.77 13.28 27.95
N ASN A 470 11.27 14.53 27.86
CA ASN A 470 10.40 15.08 28.90
C ASN A 470 9.06 14.34 28.98
N LYS A 471 8.45 13.90 27.86
CA LYS A 471 7.22 13.07 27.92
C LYS A 471 7.50 11.77 28.66
N LEU A 472 8.64 11.13 28.38
CA LEU A 472 9.08 9.89 29.03
C LEU A 472 9.45 10.11 30.50
N ARG A 473 10.21 11.16 30.83
CA ARG A 473 10.59 11.51 32.20
C ARG A 473 9.38 11.87 33.06
N ILE A 474 8.41 12.62 32.51
CA ILE A 474 7.13 12.88 33.19
C ILE A 474 6.36 11.58 33.39
N LEU A 475 6.40 10.65 32.42
CA LEU A 475 5.79 9.33 32.57
C LEU A 475 6.48 8.52 33.68
N GLU A 476 7.81 8.58 33.73
CA GLU A 476 8.66 7.84 34.65
C GLU A 476 8.57 8.39 36.08
N GLU A 477 8.56 9.72 36.28
CA GLU A 477 8.31 10.36 37.58
C GLU A 477 6.90 10.04 38.07
N LYS A 478 5.89 10.02 37.19
CA LYS A 478 4.54 9.58 37.58
C LYS A 478 4.50 8.12 37.96
N LEU A 479 5.21 7.26 37.24
CA LEU A 479 5.31 5.83 37.55
C LEU A 479 6.09 5.58 38.85
N LYS A 480 7.11 6.39 39.16
CA LYS A 480 7.85 6.35 40.43
C LYS A 480 7.00 6.83 41.62
N ILE A 481 6.22 7.89 41.46
CA ILE A 481 5.24 8.33 42.48
C ILE A 481 4.16 7.26 42.73
N LEU A 482 3.88 6.41 41.74
CA LEU A 482 2.97 5.26 41.84
C LEU A 482 3.69 3.96 42.24
N ASN A 483 5.00 4.00 42.48
CA ASN A 483 5.79 2.84 42.88
C ASN A 483 5.53 2.54 44.38
N PRO A 484 5.15 1.31 44.75
CA PRO A 484 4.72 0.98 46.12
C PRO A 484 5.78 1.27 47.19
N ASP A 485 7.06 1.13 46.86
CA ASP A 485 8.17 1.23 47.80
C ASP A 485 8.50 2.69 48.23
N GLU A 486 8.39 3.68 47.33
CA GLU A 486 8.55 5.12 47.67
C GLU A 486 7.34 5.69 48.43
N LEU A 487 6.15 5.11 48.23
CA LEU A 487 4.95 5.40 49.03
C LEU A 487 5.09 4.88 50.46
N LEU A 488 5.75 3.73 50.64
CA LEU A 488 6.07 3.13 51.94
C LEU A 488 7.13 3.95 52.72
N GLU A 489 8.16 4.48 52.06
CA GLU A 489 9.20 5.32 52.69
C GLU A 489 8.71 6.69 53.16
N LYS A 490 7.68 7.27 52.53
CA LYS A 490 7.05 8.55 52.95
C LYS A 490 6.13 8.42 54.18
N GLY A 491 6.18 7.28 54.89
CA GLY A 491 5.46 7.04 56.15
C GLY A 491 4.07 6.45 56.00
N TYR A 492 3.67 6.00 54.79
CA TYR A 492 2.40 5.30 54.60
C TYR A 492 2.61 3.80 54.79
N VAL A 493 2.26 3.30 55.98
CA VAL A 493 2.30 1.87 56.29
C VAL A 493 1.23 1.13 55.49
N VAL A 494 1.63 0.16 54.66
CA VAL A 494 0.70 -0.83 54.10
C VAL A 494 0.32 -1.77 55.24
N LYS A 495 -0.86 -1.56 55.83
CA LYS A 495 -1.44 -2.48 56.81
C LYS A 495 -2.08 -3.67 56.10
N ASP A 496 -1.76 -4.85 56.60
CA ASP A 496 -2.25 -6.14 56.13
C ASP A 496 -3.79 -6.13 55.94
N PRO A 497 -4.34 -6.76 54.87
CA PRO A 497 -5.76 -6.70 54.54
C PRO A 497 -6.70 -7.25 55.62
N ASP A 498 -6.18 -8.05 56.56
CA ASP A 498 -6.97 -8.70 57.60
C ASP A 498 -7.31 -7.80 58.80
N GLU A 499 -6.65 -6.64 58.96
CA GLU A 499 -6.97 -5.67 60.03
C GLU A 499 -7.97 -4.57 59.63
N ILE A 500 -8.28 -4.40 58.33
CA ILE A 500 -9.19 -3.35 57.83
C ILE A 500 -10.67 -3.77 57.98
N ARG A 501 -11.03 -4.39 59.10
CA ARG A 501 -12.44 -4.50 59.53
C ARG A 501 -12.80 -3.54 60.64
N LYS A 502 -11.85 -2.76 61.18
CA LYS A 502 -12.14 -1.80 62.26
C LYS A 502 -11.40 -0.48 62.10
N SER A 503 -11.81 0.37 61.18
CA SER A 503 -11.53 1.82 61.30
C SER A 503 -12.48 2.65 60.42
N LYS A 504 -13.27 3.51 61.09
CA LYS A 504 -14.05 4.59 60.48
C LYS A 504 -13.12 5.80 60.30
N ALA A 505 -12.45 5.94 59.16
CA ALA A 505 -11.84 7.22 58.80
C ALA A 505 -11.87 7.42 57.27
N LYS A 506 -12.78 8.28 56.82
CA LYS A 506 -13.13 8.57 55.42
C LYS A 506 -12.08 9.39 54.66
N ASN A 507 -10.92 9.70 55.25
CA ASN A 507 -10.07 10.78 54.74
C ASN A 507 -8.73 10.35 54.10
N VAL A 508 -8.40 9.06 54.05
CA VAL A 508 -7.13 8.60 53.45
C VAL A 508 -7.27 8.32 51.94
N ILE A 509 -8.44 7.87 51.49
CA ILE A 509 -8.71 7.54 50.07
C ILE A 509 -8.71 8.79 49.16
N ILE A 510 -9.03 9.96 49.72
CA ILE A 510 -9.15 11.22 48.97
C ILE A 510 -7.78 11.69 48.46
N VAL A 511 -6.69 11.44 49.20
CA VAL A 511 -5.34 11.86 48.82
C VAL A 511 -4.82 11.02 47.64
N LEU A 512 -5.10 9.71 47.62
CA LEU A 512 -4.74 8.81 46.51
C LEU A 512 -5.54 9.13 45.24
N PHE A 513 -6.83 9.44 45.39
CA PHE A 513 -7.71 9.79 44.27
C PHE A 513 -7.32 11.13 43.65
N LEU A 514 -6.93 12.13 44.46
CA LEU A 514 -6.42 13.41 43.94
C LEU A 514 -5.11 13.25 43.18
N ALA A 515 -4.19 12.42 43.68
CA ALA A 515 -2.93 12.15 43.00
C ALA A 515 -3.15 11.50 41.62
N ILE A 516 -4.07 10.53 41.52
CA ILE A 516 -4.39 9.84 40.26
C ILE A 516 -5.08 10.79 39.25
N VAL A 517 -5.95 11.68 39.73
CA VAL A 517 -6.65 12.65 38.86
C VAL A 517 -5.67 13.69 38.30
N ILE A 518 -4.72 14.18 39.10
CA ILE A 518 -3.67 15.10 38.63
C ILE A 518 -2.75 14.41 37.61
N VAL A 519 -2.42 13.14 37.84
CA VAL A 519 -1.64 12.30 36.92
C VAL A 519 -2.35 12.10 35.57
N LEU A 520 -3.68 11.87 35.59
CA LEU A 520 -4.53 11.74 34.41
C LEU A 520 -4.64 13.05 33.60
N LEU A 521 -4.80 14.18 34.28
CA LEU A 521 -4.91 15.50 33.64
C LEU A 521 -3.61 15.88 32.92
N ILE A 522 -2.45 15.61 33.53
CA ILE A 522 -1.15 15.87 32.90
C ILE A 522 -0.94 14.90 31.70
N LEU A 523 -1.41 13.65 31.77
CA LEU A 523 -1.34 12.67 30.66
C LEU A 523 -2.21 13.07 29.45
N LEU A 524 -3.33 13.76 29.69
CA LEU A 524 -4.21 14.28 28.65
C LEU A 524 -3.63 15.51 27.92
N SER A 525 -2.78 16.31 28.59
CA SER A 525 -2.16 17.51 28.00
C SER A 525 -0.96 17.23 27.07
N LEU A 526 -0.43 16.01 27.07
CA LEU A 526 0.74 15.59 26.30
C LEU A 526 0.41 15.06 24.89
N LYS A 527 -0.87 15.09 24.51
CA LYS A 527 -1.43 14.47 23.30
C LYS A 527 -1.48 15.42 22.10
#